data_AF-A0A0B1RWE8-F1
#
_entry.id   AF-A0A0B1RWE8-F1
#
_cell.length_a   1.000
_cell.length_b   1.000
_cell.length_c   1.000
_cell.angle_alpha   90.00
_cell.angle_beta   90.00
_cell.angle_gamma   90.00
#
_symmetry.space_group_name_H-M   'P 1'
#
loop_
_entity.id
_entity.type
_entity.pdbx_description
1 polymer ?
#
loop_
_entity_poly.entity_id
_entity_poly.type
_entity_poly.pdbx_seq_one_letter_code
_entity_poly.pdbx_strand_id
1 'polypeptide(L)'
;MPAFFNGIFGMKSTPGIVPLDGHIPVATNYKTQMLRIGPMCRFAEDIPLLIKVMGGEKVESLSLDEPVSMRKLRIFYMEGIDDVPLIPPLSWDMRRTLRKVGTYF
;
A
#
# COMPACT_ATOMS: atom_id res chain seq x y z
N MET A 1 5.96 -3.38 -6.16
CA MET A 1 6.70 -3.33 -7.44
C MET A 1 5.85 -3.70 -8.66
N PRO A 2 5.12 -4.83 -8.71
CA PRO A 2 4.36 -5.19 -9.92
C PRO A 2 3.38 -4.10 -10.37
N ALA A 3 2.63 -3.54 -9.42
CA ALA A 3 1.70 -2.44 -9.67
C ALA A 3 2.39 -1.17 -10.23
N PHE A 4 3.54 -0.81 -9.65
CA PHE A 4 4.35 0.35 -10.08
C PHE A 4 4.83 0.22 -11.53
N PHE A 5 5.28 -0.96 -11.94
CA PHE A 5 5.77 -1.17 -13.31
C PHE A 5 4.68 -1.32 -14.37
N ASN A 6 3.46 -1.67 -13.96
CA ASN A 6 2.36 -1.95 -14.89
C ASN A 6 1.25 -0.89 -14.86
N GLY A 7 1.45 0.22 -14.12
CA GLY A 7 0.49 1.33 -14.11
C GLY A 7 -0.88 0.97 -13.51
N ILE A 8 -0.90 0.11 -12.49
CA ILE A 8 -2.12 -0.27 -11.76
C ILE A 8 -1.95 -0.01 -10.26
N PHE A 9 -3.05 -0.11 -9.51
CA PHE A 9 -3.00 0.04 -8.06
C PHE A 9 -2.68 -1.29 -7.39
N GLY A 10 -1.95 -1.23 -6.28
CA GLY A 10 -1.67 -2.38 -5.43
C GLY A 10 -1.59 -1.97 -3.98
N MET A 11 -2.33 -2.67 -3.11
CA MET A 11 -2.41 -2.36 -1.69
C MET A 11 -1.74 -3.46 -0.87
N LYS A 12 -0.69 -3.11 -0.11
CA LYS A 12 -0.12 -3.99 0.91
C LYS A 12 -0.86 -3.76 2.23
N SER A 13 -1.79 -4.66 2.56
CA SER A 13 -2.64 -4.57 3.75
C SER A 13 -1.86 -4.46 5.07
N THR A 14 -2.56 -3.95 6.09
CA THR A 14 -2.12 -4.01 7.49
C THR A 14 -1.93 -5.48 7.90
N PRO A 15 -0.87 -5.81 8.67
CA PRO A 15 -0.66 -7.14 9.18
C PRO A 15 -1.89 -7.80 9.81
N GLY A 16 -2.16 -9.03 9.40
CA GLY A 16 -3.23 -9.85 9.95
C GLY A 16 -4.63 -9.51 9.47
N ILE A 17 -4.83 -8.53 8.57
CA ILE A 17 -6.14 -8.28 7.96
C ILE A 17 -6.48 -9.39 6.97
N VAL A 18 -5.67 -9.59 5.93
CA VAL A 18 -5.84 -10.73 5.03
C VAL A 18 -5.13 -11.94 5.64
N PRO A 19 -5.82 -13.07 5.88
CA PRO A 19 -5.20 -14.28 6.43
C PRO A 19 -4.16 -14.85 5.46
N LEU A 20 -3.16 -15.54 6.00
CA LEU A 20 -2.10 -16.19 5.22
C LEU A 20 -2.29 -17.71 5.11
N ASP A 21 -3.39 -18.24 5.65
CA ASP A 21 -3.71 -19.67 5.60
C ASP A 21 -3.76 -20.16 4.15
N GLY A 22 -3.08 -21.28 3.89
CA GLY A 22 -2.94 -21.83 2.54
C GLY A 22 -1.90 -21.13 1.65
N HIS A 23 -1.25 -20.06 2.09
CA HIS A 23 -0.16 -19.44 1.32
C HIS A 23 1.06 -20.38 1.25
N ILE A 24 1.60 -20.57 0.04
CA ILE A 24 2.78 -21.41 -0.21
C ILE A 24 3.91 -20.54 -0.80
N PRO A 25 5.14 -20.58 -0.23
CA PRO A 25 5.51 -21.34 0.98
C PRO A 25 4.87 -20.75 2.24
N VAL A 26 4.65 -21.62 3.23
CA VAL A 26 4.13 -21.19 4.54
C VAL A 26 5.09 -20.17 5.14
N ALA A 27 4.56 -19.04 5.58
CA ALA A 27 5.36 -18.00 6.21
C ALA A 27 5.85 -18.48 7.58
N THR A 28 7.16 -18.41 7.83
CA THR A 28 7.79 -18.80 9.10
C THR A 28 8.69 -17.68 9.62
N ASN A 29 8.90 -17.64 10.94
CA ASN A 29 9.76 -16.66 11.62
C ASN A 29 9.41 -15.22 11.24
N TYR A 30 10.41 -14.40 10.91
CA TYR A 30 10.22 -12.99 10.52
C TYR A 30 9.26 -12.82 9.33
N LYS A 31 9.09 -13.84 8.47
CA LYS A 31 8.21 -13.74 7.29
C LYS A 31 6.76 -13.62 7.71
N THR A 32 6.36 -14.14 8.87
CA THR A 32 4.99 -13.95 9.38
C THR A 32 4.68 -12.49 9.70
N GLN A 33 5.71 -11.68 9.97
CA GLN A 33 5.59 -10.25 10.24
C GLN A 33 5.61 -9.43 8.95
N MET A 34 6.41 -9.82 7.95
CA MET A 34 6.61 -9.04 6.72
C MET A 34 5.71 -9.44 5.55
N LEU A 35 5.38 -10.73 5.39
CA LEU A 35 4.61 -11.23 4.26
C LEU A 35 3.16 -10.79 4.35
N ARG A 36 2.64 -10.22 3.26
CA ARG A 36 1.24 -9.80 3.15
C ARG A 36 0.68 -10.20 1.78
N ILE A 37 -0.59 -10.60 1.80
CA ILE A 37 -1.41 -10.72 0.60
C ILE A 37 -2.28 -9.47 0.53
N GLY A 38 -2.43 -8.92 -0.66
CA GLY A 38 -3.26 -7.74 -0.89
C GLY A 38 -3.66 -7.60 -2.35
N PRO A 39 -4.72 -6.82 -2.61
CA PRO A 39 -5.31 -6.72 -3.94
C PRO A 39 -4.47 -5.89 -4.90
N MET A 40 -4.62 -6.20 -6.19
CA MET A 40 -4.18 -5.38 -7.31
C MET A 40 -5.37 -5.15 -8.24
N CYS A 41 -5.58 -3.91 -8.68
CA CYS A 41 -6.76 -3.51 -9.45
C CYS A 41 -6.47 -2.30 -10.36
N ARG A 42 -7.33 -2.07 -11.37
CA ARG A 42 -7.19 -0.95 -12.32
C ARG A 42 -7.67 0.38 -11.75
N PHE A 43 -8.63 0.36 -10.82
CA PHE A 43 -9.22 1.54 -10.19
C PHE A 43 -9.00 1.49 -8.68
N ALA A 44 -8.64 2.62 -8.07
CA ALA A 44 -8.31 2.67 -6.64
C ALA A 44 -9.55 2.42 -5.76
N GLU A 45 -10.71 2.77 -6.27
CA GLU A 45 -12.03 2.62 -5.67
C GLU A 45 -12.43 1.15 -5.48
N ASP A 46 -11.79 0.21 -6.19
CA ASP A 46 -12.02 -1.22 -6.01
C ASP A 46 -11.33 -1.78 -4.76
N ILE A 47 -10.29 -1.10 -4.23
CA ILE A 47 -9.48 -1.61 -3.13
C ILE A 47 -10.31 -1.88 -1.87
N PRO A 48 -11.18 -0.96 -1.38
CA PRO A 48 -12.00 -1.22 -0.20
C PRO A 48 -12.89 -2.45 -0.35
N LEU A 49 -13.53 -2.64 -1.51
CA LEU A 49 -14.35 -3.81 -1.80
C LEU A 49 -13.53 -5.10 -1.75
N LEU A 50 -12.38 -5.11 -2.40
CA LEU A 50 -11.50 -6.29 -2.43
C LEU A 50 -10.97 -6.63 -1.02
N ILE A 51 -10.63 -5.64 -0.21
CA ILE A 51 -10.24 -5.87 1.19
C ILE A 51 -11.38 -6.46 2.01
N LYS A 52 -12.64 -6.02 1.82
CA LYS A 52 -13.79 -6.62 2.51
C LYS A 52 -13.96 -8.10 2.18
N VAL A 53 -13.76 -8.46 0.92
CA VAL A 53 -13.87 -9.86 0.47
C VAL A 53 -12.70 -10.70 1.01
N MET A 54 -11.49 -10.15 1.01
CA MET A 54 -10.27 -10.91 1.35
C MET A 54 -9.94 -10.95 2.84
N GLY A 55 -10.37 -9.97 3.63
CA GLY A 55 -9.90 -9.77 5.01
C GLY A 55 -10.59 -10.62 6.09
N GLY A 56 -11.58 -11.43 5.70
CA GLY A 56 -12.31 -12.29 6.64
C GLY A 56 -12.89 -11.53 7.84
N GLU A 57 -12.82 -12.15 9.02
CA GLU A 57 -13.45 -11.65 10.26
C GLU A 57 -12.90 -10.30 10.74
N LYS A 58 -11.65 -9.97 10.42
CA LYS A 58 -11.03 -8.72 10.90
C LYS A 58 -11.45 -7.49 10.12
N VAL A 59 -12.17 -7.66 9.02
CA VAL A 59 -12.68 -6.53 8.22
C VAL A 59 -13.62 -5.66 9.02
N GLU A 60 -14.42 -6.22 9.93
CA GLU A 60 -15.37 -5.46 10.74
C GLU A 60 -14.69 -4.42 11.65
N SER A 61 -13.43 -4.67 12.02
CA SER A 61 -12.63 -3.71 12.79
C SER A 61 -12.12 -2.51 11.98
N LEU A 62 -12.31 -2.55 10.65
CA LEU A 62 -11.86 -1.51 9.73
C LEU A 62 -12.99 -0.56 9.36
N SER A 63 -12.76 0.74 9.51
CA SER A 63 -13.65 1.80 9.01
C SER A 63 -13.56 2.00 7.50
N LEU A 64 -13.80 0.96 6.69
CA LEU A 64 -13.59 1.02 5.22
C LEU A 64 -14.60 1.90 4.48
N ASP A 65 -15.81 2.05 5.02
CA ASP A 65 -16.89 2.86 4.43
C ASP A 65 -16.99 4.27 5.06
N GLU A 66 -16.16 4.55 6.06
CA GLU A 66 -16.21 5.84 6.75
C GLU A 66 -15.64 6.93 5.83
N PRO A 67 -16.41 7.98 5.50
CA PRO A 67 -15.93 9.03 4.62
C PRO A 67 -14.83 9.85 5.31
N VAL A 68 -13.69 9.98 4.63
CA VAL A 68 -12.55 10.76 5.15
C VAL A 68 -12.56 12.17 4.59
N SER A 69 -12.42 13.17 5.48
CA SER A 69 -12.32 14.57 5.07
C SER A 69 -10.90 14.91 4.58
N MET A 70 -10.75 15.12 3.28
CA MET A 70 -9.45 15.47 2.67
C MET A 70 -8.84 16.75 3.25
N ARG A 71 -9.68 17.73 3.66
CA ARG A 71 -9.23 19.00 4.26
C ARG A 71 -8.53 18.84 5.62
N LYS A 72 -8.76 17.72 6.31
CA LYS A 72 -8.17 17.44 7.63
C LYS A 72 -6.87 16.66 7.53
N LEU A 73 -6.50 16.20 6.33
CA LEU A 73 -5.29 15.40 6.14
C LEU A 73 -4.05 16.29 6.23
N ARG A 74 -3.05 15.83 6.98
CA ARG A 74 -1.69 16.37 6.94
C ARG A 74 -0.84 15.41 6.13
N ILE A 75 -0.30 15.89 5.02
CA ILE A 75 0.45 15.07 4.08
C ILE A 75 1.93 15.37 4.24
N PHE A 76 2.71 14.32 4.49
CA PHE A 76 4.16 14.36 4.58
C PHE A 76 4.72 13.42 3.51
N TYR A 77 5.79 13.82 2.83
CA TYR A 77 6.46 13.00 1.82
C TYR A 77 7.98 13.11 1.97
N MET A 78 8.68 12.17 1.35
CA MET A 78 10.14 12.07 1.40
C MET A 78 10.67 11.76 -0.01
N GLU A 79 11.72 12.45 -0.46
CA GLU A 79 12.26 12.35 -1.83
C GLU A 79 13.35 11.29 -2.01
N GLY A 80 13.51 10.41 -1.04
CA GLY A 80 14.56 9.40 -1.01
C GLY A 80 15.08 9.18 0.40
N ILE A 81 15.95 8.21 0.54
CA ILE A 81 16.71 8.00 1.78
C ILE A 81 18.13 8.44 1.46
N ASP A 82 18.52 9.58 2.01
CA ASP A 82 19.87 10.11 1.83
C ASP A 82 20.89 9.29 2.63
N ASP A 83 22.16 9.37 2.25
CA ASP A 83 23.30 8.77 2.96
C ASP A 83 23.28 7.23 3.14
N VAL A 84 22.51 6.52 2.31
CA VAL A 84 22.53 5.04 2.26
C VAL A 84 23.14 4.57 0.94
N PRO A 85 24.38 4.03 0.94
CA PRO A 85 25.12 3.71 -0.30
C PRO A 85 24.43 2.73 -1.26
N LEU A 86 23.51 1.90 -0.76
CA LEU A 86 22.82 0.86 -1.53
C LEU A 86 21.45 1.31 -2.07
N ILE A 87 20.99 2.51 -1.73
CA ILE A 87 19.69 3.01 -2.17
C ILE A 87 19.93 4.07 -3.26
N PRO A 88 19.55 3.80 -4.51
CA PRO A 88 19.70 4.79 -5.57
C PRO A 88 18.74 5.97 -5.31
N PRO A 89 19.14 7.19 -5.70
CA PRO A 89 18.25 8.34 -5.63
C PRO A 89 17.03 8.15 -6.54
N LEU A 90 15.95 8.87 -6.25
CA LEU A 90 14.80 8.93 -7.16
C LEU A 90 15.24 9.41 -8.55
N SER A 91 14.68 8.79 -9.59
CA SER A 91 14.82 9.32 -10.95
C SER A 91 14.17 10.70 -11.06
N TRP A 92 14.53 11.45 -12.11
CA TRP A 92 13.96 12.77 -12.34
C TRP A 92 12.43 12.74 -12.46
N ASP A 93 11.87 11.76 -13.19
CA ASP A 93 10.43 11.60 -13.34
C ASP A 93 9.73 11.25 -12.03
N MET A 94 10.33 10.40 -11.21
CA MET A 94 9.79 10.03 -9.90
C MET A 94 9.74 11.25 -8.97
N ARG A 95 10.84 12.01 -8.88
CA ARG A 95 10.91 13.22 -8.04
C ARG A 95 9.92 14.28 -8.52
N ARG A 96 9.86 14.55 -9.82
CA ARG A 96 8.93 15.52 -10.41
C ARG A 96 7.47 15.15 -10.14
N THR A 97 7.13 13.87 -10.31
CA THR A 97 5.77 13.36 -10.07
C THR A 97 5.39 13.46 -8.60
N LEU A 98 6.29 13.09 -7.69
CA LEU A 98 6.07 13.19 -6.24
C LEU A 98 5.79 14.64 -5.82
N ARG A 99 6.62 15.60 -6.27
CA ARG A 99 6.41 17.04 -5.98
C ARG A 99 5.08 17.55 -6.51
N LYS A 100 4.71 17.16 -7.74
CA LYS A 100 3.42 17.54 -8.35
C LYS A 100 2.24 17.08 -7.50
N VAL A 101 2.28 15.84 -7.01
CA VAL A 101 1.24 15.29 -6.12
C VAL A 101 1.25 16.01 -4.78
N GLY A 102 2.42 16.29 -4.21
CA GLY A 102 2.55 17.03 -2.95
C GLY A 102 1.97 18.45 -3.01
N THR A 103 1.94 19.08 -4.18
CA THR A 103 1.31 20.40 -4.38
C THR A 103 -0.18 20.35 -4.75
N TYR A 104 -0.70 19.17 -5.11
CA TYR A 104 -2.09 19.02 -5.55
C TYR A 104 -3.07 18.96 -4.36
N PHE A 105 -2.63 18.39 -3.25
CA PHE A 105 -3.39 18.29 -2.01
C PHE A 105 -3.17 19.49 -1.11
#